data_AF-A0A850UZW0-F1
#
_entry.id   AF-A0A850UZW0-F1
#
_cell.length_a   1.000
_cell.length_b   1.000
_cell.length_c   1.000
_cell.angle_alpha   90.00
_cell.angle_beta   90.00
_cell.angle_gamma   90.00
#
_symmetry.space_group_name_H-M   'P 1'
#
loop_
_entity.id
_entity.type
_entity.pdbx_description
1 polymer ?
#
loop_
_entity_poly.entity_id
_entity_poly.type
_entity_poly.pdbx_seq_one_letter_code
_entity_poly.pdbx_strand_id
1 'polypeptide(L)'
;MEENANTSLEEDFEGQATHTGKETNWVFLPKTSVINDWRKFKLESEDGDSLPLSKKEMLRQMSSPHRSFSRDDKDTRQRFCRKMSVQEYELIHAAQEDESCLQQYRKRCMQDMHQRLSFGPKFGFLCELQNGEQFLEAVEKEHKTTTVIVHIYEDGVKGCEALNSSLTCLAAEYPTVKFCKIKASSTGAGDRFSSEVLPSLLVYKAGELLSNFISVSEQFNEEFFAVDVEAFLNEYGLLPERELPALGNGTDEPDVE
;
A
#
# COMPACT_ATOMS: atom_id res chain seq x y z
N MET A 1 3.36 -16.96 27.16
CA MET A 1 3.98 -15.62 27.23
C MET A 1 4.69 -15.40 25.91
N GLU A 2 3.94 -14.97 24.91
CA GLU A 2 4.46 -14.47 23.63
C GLU A 2 3.57 -13.29 23.31
N GLU A 3 3.98 -12.13 23.79
CA GLU A 3 3.37 -10.84 23.49
C GLU A 3 4.48 -9.95 22.92
N ASN A 4 4.12 -9.20 21.88
CA ASN A 4 4.83 -8.04 21.35
C ASN A 4 6.03 -8.29 20.43
N ALA A 5 5.73 -8.63 19.18
CA ALA A 5 6.47 -8.14 18.01
C ALA A 5 5.64 -7.17 17.12
N ASN A 6 4.37 -6.92 17.45
CA ASN A 6 3.42 -6.24 16.56
C ASN A 6 3.29 -4.73 16.75
N THR A 7 4.02 -4.10 17.69
CA THR A 7 3.93 -2.66 17.94
C THR A 7 4.84 -1.80 17.05
N SER A 8 5.71 -2.42 16.24
CA SER A 8 6.73 -1.69 15.48
C SER A 8 6.22 -1.01 14.20
N LEU A 9 5.07 -1.39 13.64
CA LEU A 9 4.58 -0.87 12.36
C LEU A 9 3.63 0.32 12.51
N GLU A 10 2.89 0.40 13.61
CA GLU A 10 1.88 1.45 13.83
C GLU A 10 2.50 2.77 14.32
N GLU A 11 3.61 2.74 15.05
CA GLU A 11 4.25 3.95 15.58
C GLU A 11 4.99 4.78 14.51
N ASP A 12 5.30 4.21 13.34
CA ASP A 12 6.08 4.90 12.30
C ASP A 12 5.25 5.89 11.45
N PHE A 13 3.91 5.79 11.47
CA PHE A 13 3.01 6.59 10.63
C PHE A 13 2.19 7.64 11.38
N GLU A 14 2.04 7.54 12.70
CA GLU A 14 1.33 8.56 13.50
C GLU A 14 2.27 9.72 13.88
N GLY A 15 2.29 10.74 13.02
CA GLY A 15 3.10 11.94 13.23
C GLY A 15 2.93 12.99 12.13
N GLN A 16 3.80 14.00 12.14
CA GLN A 16 3.87 15.03 11.09
C GLN A 16 4.08 14.38 9.71
N ALA A 17 3.30 14.75 8.69
CA ALA A 17 3.35 14.08 7.39
C ALA A 17 4.74 14.12 6.73
N THR A 18 5.36 12.95 6.58
CA THR A 18 6.71 12.75 6.05
C THR A 18 6.75 12.03 4.71
N HIS A 19 5.60 11.62 4.13
CA HIS A 19 5.57 10.66 3.01
C HIS A 19 4.68 11.01 1.81
N THR A 20 3.89 12.08 1.84
CA THR A 20 2.99 12.44 0.71
C THR A 20 3.22 13.86 0.20
N GLY A 21 2.92 14.08 -1.08
CA GLY A 21 3.11 15.36 -1.77
C GLY A 21 1.94 15.73 -2.71
N LYS A 22 0.70 15.41 -2.35
CA LYS A 22 -0.48 15.76 -3.17
C LYS A 22 -1.21 16.98 -2.62
N GLU A 23 -1.61 17.87 -3.55
CA GLU A 23 -2.39 19.09 -3.32
C GLU A 23 -3.84 18.74 -2.97
N THR A 24 -4.15 18.65 -1.68
CA THR A 24 -5.51 18.86 -1.20
C THR A 24 -5.47 19.71 0.06
N ASN A 25 -5.98 20.95 -0.06
CA ASN A 25 -6.07 22.02 0.93
C ASN A 25 -4.73 22.61 1.43
N TRP A 26 -4.51 23.90 1.09
CA TRP A 26 -3.58 24.81 1.76
C TRP A 26 -3.74 24.61 3.27
N VAL A 27 -2.76 24.06 3.99
CA VAL A 27 -1.54 24.71 4.46
C VAL A 27 -0.57 23.58 4.89
N PHE A 28 0.67 23.58 4.36
CA PHE A 28 1.87 22.95 4.95
C PHE A 28 2.30 21.49 4.69
N LEU A 29 1.88 20.77 3.64
CA LEU A 29 2.25 19.33 3.52
C LEU A 29 3.25 18.89 2.42
N PRO A 30 3.38 19.50 1.22
CA PRO A 30 4.25 18.92 0.17
C PRO A 30 5.76 18.99 0.46
N LYS A 31 6.18 19.99 1.25
CA LYS A 31 7.61 20.26 1.48
C LYS A 31 8.26 19.29 2.47
N THR A 32 7.51 18.61 3.34
CA THR A 32 8.10 17.75 4.39
C THR A 32 8.53 16.39 3.86
N SER A 33 7.84 15.82 2.88
CA SER A 33 8.22 14.54 2.26
C SER A 33 9.52 14.65 1.46
N VAL A 34 9.62 15.64 0.56
CA VAL A 34 10.85 15.88 -0.23
C VAL A 34 12.05 16.20 0.66
N ILE A 35 11.86 17.00 1.70
CA ILE A 35 12.93 17.32 2.66
C ILE A 35 13.37 16.06 3.42
N ASN A 36 12.42 15.20 3.81
CA ASN A 36 12.72 13.97 4.52
C ASN A 36 13.45 12.94 3.63
N ASP A 37 13.00 12.80 2.38
CA ASP A 37 13.65 11.95 1.39
C ASP A 37 15.07 12.45 1.07
N TRP A 38 15.27 13.77 0.96
CA TRP A 38 16.61 14.35 0.82
C TRP A 38 17.51 14.06 2.02
N ARG A 39 16.99 14.16 3.26
CA ARG A 39 17.75 13.80 4.48
C ARG A 39 18.19 12.34 4.47
N LYS A 40 17.28 11.43 4.11
CA LYS A 40 17.56 10.00 3.98
C LYS A 40 18.58 9.73 2.87
N PHE A 41 18.39 10.36 1.70
CA PHE A 41 19.35 10.29 0.60
C PHE A 41 20.76 10.72 1.04
N LYS A 42 20.91 11.83 1.76
CA LYS A 42 22.21 12.29 2.27
C LYS A 42 22.83 11.37 3.32
N LEU A 43 22.02 10.67 4.11
CA LEU A 43 22.50 9.65 5.03
C LEU A 43 23.00 8.39 4.30
N GLU A 44 22.47 8.08 3.11
CA GLU A 44 22.75 6.86 2.35
C GLU A 44 23.78 7.02 1.21
N SER A 45 23.86 8.18 0.57
CA SER A 45 24.63 8.42 -0.67
C SER A 45 26.10 8.75 -0.45
N GLU A 46 26.48 9.14 0.77
CA GLU A 46 27.84 9.51 1.08
C GLU A 46 28.53 8.38 1.85
N ASP A 47 29.61 7.84 1.26
CA ASP A 47 30.54 6.91 1.91
C ASP A 47 30.85 7.41 3.34
N GLY A 48 31.00 6.48 4.27
CA GLY A 48 30.99 6.69 5.72
C GLY A 48 31.83 7.85 6.32
N ASP A 49 32.68 8.52 5.53
CA ASP A 49 33.71 9.45 5.97
C ASP A 49 33.59 10.93 5.51
N SER A 50 32.71 11.30 4.56
CA SER A 50 32.68 12.69 4.04
C SER A 50 31.89 13.70 4.91
N LEU A 51 30.87 13.23 5.65
CA LEU A 51 30.08 14.06 6.55
C LEU A 51 30.53 13.91 8.01
N PRO A 52 30.84 15.03 8.71
CA PRO A 52 31.11 15.00 10.15
C PRO A 52 29.98 14.29 10.92
N LEU A 53 30.33 13.48 11.93
CA LEU A 53 29.37 12.75 12.77
C LEU A 53 28.26 13.65 13.34
N SER A 54 28.58 14.90 13.67
CA SER A 54 27.61 15.90 14.14
C SER A 54 26.54 16.23 13.09
N LYS A 55 26.91 16.28 11.80
CA LYS A 55 25.97 16.50 10.70
C LYS A 55 25.12 15.26 10.42
N LYS A 56 25.71 14.06 10.49
CA LYS A 56 24.98 12.79 10.36
C LYS A 56 23.93 12.62 11.47
N GLU A 57 24.32 12.90 12.72
CA GLU A 57 23.40 12.87 13.86
C GLU A 57 22.26 13.88 13.70
N MET A 58 22.57 15.10 13.23
CA MET A 58 21.57 16.11 12.95
C MET A 58 20.58 15.65 11.88
N LEU A 59 21.05 15.13 10.74
CA LEU A 59 20.17 14.60 9.69
C LEU A 59 19.27 13.47 10.22
N ARG A 60 19.82 12.56 11.03
CA ARG A 60 19.07 11.46 11.66
C ARG A 60 18.00 11.96 12.63
N GLN A 61 18.32 12.93 13.47
CA GLN A 61 17.36 13.54 14.40
C GLN A 61 16.25 14.30 13.66
N MET A 62 16.56 14.85 12.48
CA MET A 62 15.61 15.61 11.67
C MET A 62 14.78 14.72 10.73
N SER A 63 15.20 13.47 10.47
CA SER A 63 14.45 12.48 9.68
C SER A 63 13.54 11.58 10.52
N SER A 64 13.64 11.62 11.86
CA SER A 64 12.82 10.82 12.77
C SER A 64 11.43 11.43 13.00
N PRO A 65 10.34 10.64 12.95
CA PRO A 65 8.99 11.08 13.30
C PRO A 65 8.84 11.52 14.76
N HIS A 66 9.67 10.97 15.66
CA HIS A 66 9.56 11.15 17.10
C HIS A 66 10.46 12.29 17.62
N ARG A 67 10.00 13.54 17.52
CA ARG A 67 10.50 14.59 18.42
C ARG A 67 9.75 14.51 19.75
N SER A 68 10.41 14.01 20.79
CA SER A 68 9.94 14.21 22.16
C SER A 68 10.08 15.70 22.53
N PHE A 69 8.95 16.39 22.64
CA PHE A 69 8.90 17.78 23.05
C PHE A 69 9.00 17.88 24.58
N SER A 70 10.08 18.49 25.09
CA SER A 70 10.07 19.09 26.43
C SER A 70 9.28 20.40 26.37
N ARG A 71 8.14 20.45 27.07
CA ARG A 71 7.29 21.63 27.25
C ARG A 71 7.97 22.64 28.18
N ASP A 72 8.95 23.39 27.70
CA ASP A 72 9.24 24.71 28.26
C ASP A 72 10.17 25.49 27.32
N ASP A 73 9.59 26.21 26.36
CA ASP A 73 10.16 27.50 25.98
C ASP A 73 9.17 28.33 25.15
N LYS A 74 8.95 29.59 25.57
CA LYS A 74 8.00 30.52 24.93
C LYS A 74 8.56 31.16 23.64
N ASP A 75 9.81 30.87 23.28
CA ASP A 75 10.50 31.38 22.08
C ASP A 75 10.26 30.52 20.81
N THR A 76 9.48 29.44 20.94
CA THR A 76 9.44 28.36 19.95
C THR A 76 8.59 28.67 18.70
N ARG A 77 7.75 29.72 18.70
CA ARG A 77 6.87 30.03 17.56
C ARG A 77 7.62 30.42 16.28
N GLN A 78 8.84 30.99 16.39
CA GLN A 78 9.63 31.36 15.22
C GLN A 78 10.47 30.21 14.65
N ARG A 79 10.80 29.20 15.47
CA ARG A 79 11.43 27.94 15.02
C ARG A 79 10.45 27.02 14.27
N PHE A 80 9.14 27.19 14.50
CA PHE A 80 8.11 26.30 13.97
C PHE A 80 7.78 26.42 12.47
N CYS A 81 8.27 27.47 11.78
CA CYS A 81 8.00 27.66 10.34
C CYS A 81 9.16 27.24 9.43
N ARG A 82 10.36 26.98 9.97
CA ARG A 82 11.52 26.56 9.16
C ARG A 82 11.59 25.04 9.10
N LYS A 83 11.25 24.50 7.93
CA LYS A 83 11.31 23.04 7.66
C LYS A 83 12.74 22.51 7.49
N MET A 84 13.68 23.39 7.13
CA MET A 84 15.12 23.12 7.04
C MET A 84 15.93 24.14 7.86
N SER A 85 17.00 23.65 8.47
CA SER A 85 18.03 24.41 9.16
C SER A 85 19.00 25.06 8.17
N VAL A 86 19.72 26.10 8.60
CA VAL A 86 20.74 26.78 7.78
C VAL A 86 21.84 25.81 7.34
N GLN A 87 22.21 24.85 8.19
CA GLN A 87 23.21 23.84 7.90
C GLN A 87 22.77 22.88 6.79
N GLU A 88 21.47 22.57 6.67
CA GLU A 88 20.94 21.77 5.55
C GLU A 88 21.04 22.54 4.22
N TYR A 89 20.76 23.85 4.21
CA TYR A 89 20.95 24.67 3.02
C TYR A 89 22.42 24.75 2.59
N GLU A 90 23.35 24.85 3.55
CA GLU A 90 24.79 24.83 3.25
C GLU A 90 25.20 23.50 2.58
N LEU A 91 24.64 22.37 3.00
CA LEU A 91 24.89 21.07 2.37
C LEU A 91 24.33 21.00 0.94
N ILE A 92 23.16 21.56 0.68
CA ILE A 92 22.57 21.63 -0.67
C ILE A 92 23.49 22.42 -1.61
N HIS A 93 24.06 23.52 -1.14
CA HIS A 93 24.94 24.37 -1.96
C HIS A 93 26.35 23.79 -2.12
N ALA A 94 26.83 22.99 -1.17
CA ALA A 94 28.18 22.41 -1.20
C ALA A 94 28.23 21.04 -1.91
N ALA A 95 27.09 20.33 -2.02
CA ALA A 95 27.06 18.99 -2.58
C ALA A 95 26.96 19.01 -4.11
N GLN A 96 27.92 18.37 -4.78
CA GLN A 96 27.75 17.92 -6.16
C GLN A 96 27.18 16.50 -6.10
N GLU A 97 25.89 16.36 -6.42
CA GLU A 97 25.19 15.07 -6.30
C GLU A 97 25.54 14.18 -7.49
N ASP A 98 25.93 12.93 -7.21
CA ASP A 98 26.16 11.92 -8.24
C ASP A 98 24.81 11.40 -8.76
N GLU A 99 24.57 11.52 -10.06
CA GLU A 99 23.36 11.05 -10.73
C GLU A 99 23.17 9.52 -10.57
N SER A 100 24.26 8.76 -10.50
CA SER A 100 24.22 7.31 -10.26
C SER A 100 23.66 7.00 -8.86
N CYS A 101 24.12 7.74 -7.83
CA CYS A 101 23.60 7.61 -6.47
C CYS A 101 22.12 8.01 -6.37
N LEU A 102 21.69 9.06 -7.09
CA LEU A 102 20.29 9.47 -7.14
C LEU A 102 19.40 8.40 -7.78
N GLN A 103 19.84 7.78 -8.87
CA GLN A 103 19.11 6.69 -9.52
C GLN A 103 18.99 5.46 -8.61
N GLN A 104 20.07 5.08 -7.93
CA GLN A 104 20.06 3.97 -6.97
C GLN A 104 19.10 4.25 -5.81
N TYR A 105 19.09 5.47 -5.27
CA TYR A 105 18.18 5.86 -4.20
C TYR A 105 16.71 5.82 -4.63
N ARG A 106 16.37 6.36 -5.81
CA ARG A 106 15.00 6.27 -6.37
C ARG A 106 14.53 4.82 -6.48
N LYS A 107 15.39 3.92 -7.00
CA LYS A 107 15.08 2.49 -7.10
C LYS A 107 14.87 1.86 -5.72
N ARG A 108 15.72 2.18 -4.75
CA ARG A 108 15.63 1.66 -3.38
C ARG A 108 14.37 2.12 -2.66
N CYS A 109 13.95 3.37 -2.81
CA CYS A 109 12.70 3.87 -2.24
C CYS A 109 11.48 3.06 -2.74
N MET A 110 11.42 2.77 -4.04
CA MET A 110 10.36 1.92 -4.60
C MET A 110 10.44 0.50 -4.05
N GLN A 111 11.64 -0.06 -3.92
CA GLN A 111 11.85 -1.41 -3.37
C GLN A 111 11.48 -1.50 -1.89
N ASP A 112 11.85 -0.53 -1.05
CA ASP A 112 11.50 -0.50 0.37
C ASP A 112 9.98 -0.40 0.56
N MET A 113 9.31 0.44 -0.23
CA MET A 113 7.85 0.52 -0.23
C MET A 113 7.22 -0.81 -0.64
N HIS A 114 7.71 -1.42 -1.72
CA HIS A 114 7.23 -2.72 -2.18
C HIS A 114 7.44 -3.81 -1.11
N GLN A 115 8.62 -3.87 -0.50
CA GLN A 115 8.93 -4.83 0.56
C GLN A 115 7.99 -4.65 1.75
N ARG A 116 7.80 -3.42 2.25
CA ARG A 116 6.88 -3.15 3.37
C ARG A 116 5.45 -3.57 3.08
N LEU A 117 5.00 -3.45 1.83
CA LEU A 117 3.66 -3.84 1.40
C LEU A 117 3.52 -5.34 1.07
N SER A 118 4.63 -6.04 0.82
CA SER A 118 4.68 -7.46 0.47
C SER A 118 4.52 -8.43 1.67
N PHE A 119 4.51 -7.91 2.91
CA PHE A 119 4.28 -8.70 4.11
C PHE A 119 2.79 -8.90 4.38
N GLY A 120 2.33 -10.15 4.31
CA GLY A 120 0.97 -10.53 4.64
C GLY A 120 0.71 -12.03 4.50
N PRO A 121 -0.39 -12.54 5.10
CA PRO A 121 -0.84 -13.91 4.89
C PRO A 121 -1.07 -14.16 3.38
N LYS A 122 -0.72 -15.37 2.93
CA LYS A 122 -0.97 -15.83 1.56
C LYS A 122 -2.11 -16.84 1.54
N PHE A 123 -3.10 -16.62 0.69
CA PHE A 123 -4.29 -17.46 0.53
C PHE A 123 -4.12 -18.34 -0.71
N GLY A 124 -4.28 -17.77 -1.91
CA GLY A 124 -4.09 -18.50 -3.17
C GLY A 124 -5.35 -19.23 -3.69
N PHE A 125 -6.50 -19.08 -3.02
CA PHE A 125 -7.75 -19.78 -3.38
C PHE A 125 -9.00 -18.97 -3.01
N LEU A 126 -10.12 -19.30 -3.64
CA LEU A 126 -11.43 -18.70 -3.38
C LEU A 126 -12.11 -19.40 -2.20
N CYS A 127 -12.23 -18.70 -1.06
CA CYS A 127 -12.83 -19.23 0.17
C CYS A 127 -14.37 -19.17 0.10
N GLU A 128 -15.06 -20.27 0.39
CA GLU A 128 -16.52 -20.27 0.52
C GLU A 128 -16.97 -20.03 1.96
N LEU A 129 -17.75 -18.97 2.17
CA LEU A 129 -18.32 -18.61 3.47
C LEU A 129 -19.73 -19.17 3.59
N GLN A 130 -20.00 -19.85 4.70
CA GLN A 130 -21.25 -20.57 4.92
C GLN A 130 -22.33 -19.72 5.57
N ASN A 131 -21.96 -18.65 6.28
CA ASN A 131 -22.88 -17.79 7.01
C ASN A 131 -22.33 -16.36 7.21
N GLY A 132 -23.19 -15.46 7.68
CA GLY A 132 -22.82 -14.07 7.99
C GLY A 132 -21.76 -13.90 9.09
N GLU A 133 -21.65 -14.84 10.03
CA GLU A 133 -20.60 -14.79 11.06
C GLU A 133 -19.21 -15.02 10.45
N GLN A 134 -19.09 -15.99 9.55
CA GLN A 134 -17.86 -16.23 8.80
C GLN A 134 -17.50 -15.05 7.89
N PHE A 135 -18.50 -14.36 7.34
CA PHE A 135 -18.29 -13.12 6.61
C PHE A 135 -17.67 -12.03 7.49
N LEU A 136 -18.24 -11.77 8.66
CA LEU A 136 -17.71 -10.78 9.60
C LEU A 136 -16.30 -11.15 10.07
N GLU A 137 -16.08 -12.41 10.42
CA GLU A 137 -14.75 -12.90 10.80
C GLU A 137 -13.73 -12.74 9.68
N ALA A 138 -14.11 -13.02 8.43
CA ALA A 138 -13.22 -12.91 7.29
C ALA A 138 -12.77 -11.48 6.98
N VAL A 139 -13.56 -10.47 7.39
CA VAL A 139 -13.31 -9.04 7.15
C VAL A 139 -12.70 -8.35 8.36
N GLU A 140 -13.22 -8.59 9.57
CA GLU A 140 -12.83 -7.88 10.79
C GLU A 140 -11.56 -8.43 11.44
N LYS A 141 -11.33 -9.75 11.38
CA LYS A 141 -10.16 -10.39 12.02
C LYS A 141 -8.95 -10.51 11.10
N GLU A 142 -9.06 -10.02 9.86
CA GLU A 142 -8.00 -10.13 8.88
C GLU A 142 -6.91 -9.07 9.10
N HIS A 143 -5.70 -9.35 8.61
CA HIS A 143 -4.59 -8.41 8.74
C HIS A 143 -4.90 -7.07 8.04
N LYS A 144 -4.58 -5.93 8.68
CA LYS A 144 -4.96 -4.59 8.19
C LYS A 144 -4.42 -4.25 6.79
N THR A 145 -3.31 -4.87 6.37
CA THR A 145 -2.73 -4.67 5.03
C THR A 145 -3.40 -5.52 3.95
N THR A 146 -4.14 -6.57 4.34
CA THR A 146 -4.79 -7.50 3.42
C THR A 146 -6.07 -6.88 2.86
N THR A 147 -6.19 -6.92 1.53
CA THR A 147 -7.47 -6.63 0.85
C THR A 147 -8.33 -7.89 0.85
N VAL A 148 -9.60 -7.76 1.24
CA VAL A 148 -10.59 -8.84 1.22
C VAL A 148 -11.65 -8.54 0.19
N ILE A 149 -11.79 -9.40 -0.82
CA ILE A 149 -12.78 -9.28 -1.89
C ILE A 149 -13.84 -10.36 -1.67
N VAL A 150 -15.09 -9.95 -1.46
CA VAL A 150 -16.21 -10.85 -1.21
C VAL A 150 -17.22 -10.77 -2.35
N HIS A 151 -17.43 -11.90 -3.02
CA HIS A 151 -18.46 -12.09 -4.01
C HIS A 151 -19.75 -12.63 -3.36
N ILE A 152 -20.79 -11.81 -3.34
CA ILE A 152 -22.13 -12.22 -2.94
C ILE A 152 -22.88 -12.68 -4.19
N TYR A 153 -23.32 -13.93 -4.18
CA TYR A 153 -23.86 -14.61 -5.37
C TYR A 153 -25.07 -15.48 -5.04
N GLU A 154 -25.77 -15.95 -6.06
CA GLU A 154 -26.76 -17.02 -5.91
C GLU A 154 -26.73 -17.92 -7.14
N ASP A 155 -27.02 -19.20 -6.96
CA ASP A 155 -27.01 -20.16 -8.07
C ASP A 155 -28.12 -19.85 -9.08
N GLY A 156 -27.80 -19.95 -10.38
CA GLY A 156 -28.73 -19.67 -11.46
C GLY A 156 -28.92 -18.19 -11.81
N VAL A 157 -28.29 -17.26 -11.08
CA VAL A 157 -28.22 -15.85 -11.46
C VAL A 157 -27.13 -15.64 -12.52
N LYS A 158 -27.46 -14.91 -13.60
CA LYS A 158 -26.53 -14.63 -14.71
C LYS A 158 -25.26 -13.94 -14.19
N GLY A 159 -24.10 -14.33 -14.73
CA GLY A 159 -22.81 -13.74 -14.38
C GLY A 159 -22.16 -14.28 -13.09
N CYS A 160 -22.93 -14.86 -12.16
CA CYS A 160 -22.38 -15.40 -10.90
C CYS A 160 -21.35 -16.52 -11.14
N GLU A 161 -21.63 -17.45 -12.05
CA GLU A 161 -20.73 -18.58 -12.36
C GLU A 161 -19.45 -18.11 -13.08
N ALA A 162 -19.57 -17.19 -14.03
CA ALA A 162 -18.43 -16.59 -14.72
C ALA A 162 -17.53 -15.80 -13.76
N LEU A 163 -18.13 -15.05 -12.83
CA LEU A 163 -17.39 -14.30 -11.82
C LEU A 163 -16.72 -15.23 -10.80
N ASN A 164 -17.40 -16.30 -10.36
CA ASN A 164 -16.79 -17.33 -9.50
C ASN A 164 -15.55 -17.97 -10.15
N SER A 165 -15.65 -18.31 -11.43
CA SER A 165 -14.53 -18.90 -12.19
C SER A 165 -13.38 -17.90 -12.33
N SER A 166 -13.70 -16.65 -12.65
CA SER A 166 -12.72 -15.56 -12.78
C SER A 166 -11.99 -15.27 -11.47
N LEU A 167 -12.72 -15.15 -10.35
CA LEU A 167 -12.14 -14.93 -9.03
C LEU A 167 -11.32 -16.12 -8.53
N THR A 168 -11.65 -17.34 -8.96
CA THR A 168 -10.83 -18.52 -8.65
C THR A 168 -9.45 -18.42 -9.30
N CYS A 169 -9.37 -17.98 -10.56
CA CYS A 169 -8.10 -17.70 -11.23
C CYS A 169 -7.34 -16.55 -10.55
N LEU A 170 -8.03 -15.44 -10.28
CA LEU A 170 -7.40 -14.28 -9.63
C LEU A 170 -6.89 -14.58 -8.23
N ALA A 171 -7.57 -15.44 -7.47
CA ALA A 171 -7.10 -15.85 -6.15
C ALA A 171 -5.74 -16.55 -6.20
N ALA A 172 -5.49 -17.34 -7.25
CA ALA A 172 -4.19 -17.99 -7.46
C ALA A 172 -3.10 -16.99 -7.90
N GLU A 173 -3.46 -15.99 -8.69
CA GLU A 173 -2.54 -14.96 -9.20
C GLU A 173 -2.20 -13.88 -8.16
N TYR A 174 -3.11 -13.62 -7.22
CA TYR A 174 -2.95 -12.64 -6.15
C TYR A 174 -3.04 -13.29 -4.75
N PRO A 175 -2.02 -14.08 -4.33
CA PRO A 175 -2.07 -14.78 -3.05
C PRO A 175 -2.18 -13.87 -1.84
N THR A 176 -1.76 -12.60 -1.95
CA THR A 176 -1.83 -11.61 -0.87
C THR A 176 -3.22 -10.99 -0.69
N VAL A 177 -4.14 -11.24 -1.63
CA VAL A 177 -5.54 -10.82 -1.56
C VAL A 177 -6.38 -12.01 -1.12
N LYS A 178 -7.30 -11.77 -0.18
CA LYS A 178 -8.24 -12.79 0.27
C LYS A 178 -9.50 -12.72 -0.56
N PHE A 179 -9.73 -13.73 -1.39
CA PHE A 179 -10.97 -13.86 -2.15
C PHE A 179 -11.94 -14.76 -1.42
N CYS A 180 -13.17 -14.29 -1.26
CA CYS A 180 -14.27 -15.01 -0.64
C CYS A 180 -15.50 -15.00 -1.54
N LYS A 181 -16.34 -16.03 -1.41
CA LYS A 181 -17.69 -16.06 -1.97
C LYS A 181 -18.69 -16.47 -0.89
N ILE A 182 -19.90 -15.91 -0.96
CA ILE A 182 -20.99 -16.25 -0.04
C ILE A 182 -22.32 -16.21 -0.81
N LYS A 183 -23.20 -17.17 -0.53
CA LYS A 183 -24.55 -17.14 -1.09
C LYS A 183 -25.37 -16.02 -0.46
N ALA A 184 -26.16 -15.32 -1.25
CA ALA A 184 -27.07 -14.27 -0.79
C ALA A 184 -27.98 -14.78 0.33
N SER A 185 -28.52 -16.01 0.18
CA SER A 185 -29.30 -16.70 1.21
C SER A 185 -28.57 -16.91 2.54
N SER A 186 -27.25 -17.04 2.50
CA SER A 186 -26.38 -17.35 3.66
C SER A 186 -25.85 -16.11 4.37
N THR A 187 -26.01 -14.91 3.79
CA THR A 187 -25.53 -13.65 4.39
C THR A 187 -26.25 -13.27 5.69
N GLY A 188 -27.46 -13.81 5.93
CA GLY A 188 -28.37 -13.32 6.97
C GLY A 188 -29.11 -12.04 6.60
N ALA A 189 -28.92 -11.53 5.38
CA ALA A 189 -29.56 -10.35 4.83
C ALA A 189 -30.20 -10.62 3.45
N GLY A 190 -30.75 -11.82 3.25
CA GLY A 190 -31.28 -12.28 1.94
C GLY A 190 -32.27 -11.30 1.29
N ASP A 191 -33.13 -10.65 2.07
CA ASP A 191 -34.10 -9.66 1.57
C ASP A 191 -33.46 -8.42 0.94
N ARG A 192 -32.19 -8.14 1.27
CA ARG A 192 -31.42 -7.01 0.72
C ARG A 192 -30.64 -7.39 -0.54
N PHE A 193 -30.47 -8.68 -0.79
CA PHE A 193 -29.73 -9.22 -1.93
C PHE A 193 -30.70 -9.95 -2.87
N SER A 194 -31.57 -9.19 -3.53
CA SER A 194 -32.42 -9.70 -4.60
C SER A 194 -31.60 -10.08 -5.83
N SER A 195 -32.18 -10.84 -6.75
CA SER A 195 -31.51 -11.23 -8.00
C SER A 195 -31.12 -10.04 -8.88
N GLU A 196 -31.76 -8.87 -8.70
CA GLU A 196 -31.47 -7.64 -9.44
C GLU A 196 -30.15 -6.97 -9.04
N VAL A 197 -29.68 -7.20 -7.81
CA VAL A 197 -28.43 -6.61 -7.29
C VAL A 197 -27.23 -7.57 -7.40
N LEU A 198 -27.50 -8.83 -7.76
CA LEU A 198 -26.52 -9.89 -7.88
C LEU A 198 -25.99 -10.04 -9.32
N PRO A 199 -24.73 -10.48 -9.50
CA PRO A 199 -23.71 -10.65 -8.48
C PRO A 199 -23.23 -9.33 -7.89
N SER A 200 -23.05 -9.26 -6.57
CA SER A 200 -22.46 -8.09 -5.90
C SER A 200 -21.02 -8.39 -5.48
N LEU A 201 -20.11 -7.43 -5.64
CA LEU A 201 -18.71 -7.54 -5.25
C LEU A 201 -18.36 -6.47 -4.23
N LEU A 202 -18.01 -6.89 -3.02
CA LEU A 202 -17.60 -6.01 -1.92
C LEU A 202 -16.09 -6.10 -1.73
N VAL A 203 -15.44 -4.96 -1.52
CA VAL A 203 -14.01 -4.90 -1.27
C VAL A 203 -13.75 -4.19 0.04
N TYR A 204 -13.03 -4.87 0.93
CA TYR A 204 -12.68 -4.40 2.26
C TYR A 204 -11.17 -4.33 2.46
N LYS A 205 -10.73 -3.43 3.33
CA LYS A 205 -9.35 -3.37 3.82
C LYS A 205 -9.34 -2.77 5.22
N ALA A 206 -8.57 -3.35 6.14
CA ALA A 206 -8.51 -2.91 7.54
C ALA A 206 -9.89 -2.78 8.22
N GLY A 207 -10.85 -3.65 7.88
CA GLY A 207 -12.22 -3.62 8.40
C GLY A 207 -13.13 -2.56 7.76
N GLU A 208 -12.62 -1.70 6.89
CA GLU A 208 -13.38 -0.67 6.20
C GLU A 208 -13.84 -1.15 4.81
N LEU A 209 -15.06 -0.79 4.43
CA LEU A 209 -15.59 -1.03 3.09
C LEU A 209 -15.02 0.01 2.12
N LEU A 210 -14.16 -0.43 1.19
CA LEU A 210 -13.56 0.43 0.17
C LEU A 210 -14.47 0.60 -1.04
N SER A 211 -15.13 -0.47 -1.48
CA SER A 211 -15.97 -0.44 -2.69
C SER A 211 -17.09 -1.46 -2.61
N ASN A 212 -18.23 -1.11 -3.20
CA ASN A 212 -19.41 -1.95 -3.29
C ASN A 212 -19.96 -1.88 -4.72
N PHE A 213 -19.74 -2.93 -5.49
CA PHE A 213 -20.21 -3.06 -6.86
C PHE A 213 -21.47 -3.91 -6.89
N ILE A 214 -22.56 -3.28 -7.30
CA ILE A 214 -23.87 -3.91 -7.46
C ILE A 214 -23.98 -4.38 -8.91
N SER A 215 -24.51 -5.58 -9.14
CA SER A 215 -24.70 -6.17 -10.46
C SER A 215 -23.44 -6.08 -11.32
N VAL A 216 -22.30 -6.46 -10.73
CA VAL A 216 -20.96 -6.20 -11.29
C VAL A 216 -20.78 -6.82 -12.68
N SER A 217 -21.55 -7.86 -13.01
CA SER A 217 -21.58 -8.46 -14.35
C SER A 217 -21.99 -7.48 -15.46
N GLU A 218 -22.75 -6.42 -15.15
CA GLU A 218 -23.15 -5.41 -16.13
C GLU A 218 -21.99 -4.49 -16.57
N GLN A 219 -20.88 -4.48 -15.83
CA GLN A 219 -19.67 -3.75 -16.20
C GLN A 219 -18.86 -4.47 -17.29
N PHE A 220 -19.20 -5.73 -17.59
CA PHE A 220 -18.49 -6.57 -18.53
C PHE A 220 -19.34 -6.92 -19.74
N ASN A 221 -18.69 -7.49 -20.76
CA ASN A 221 -19.39 -8.11 -21.88
C ASN A 221 -20.16 -9.36 -21.41
N GLU A 222 -21.06 -9.86 -22.26
CA GLU A 222 -21.88 -11.04 -21.95
C GLU A 222 -21.05 -12.29 -21.62
N GLU A 223 -19.87 -12.41 -22.23
CA GLU A 223 -18.83 -13.36 -21.87
C GLU A 223 -17.61 -12.58 -21.37
N PHE A 224 -17.18 -12.84 -20.14
CA PHE A 224 -16.01 -12.20 -19.52
C PHE A 224 -15.19 -13.23 -18.72
N PHE A 225 -13.91 -12.93 -18.53
CA PHE A 225 -12.94 -13.82 -17.90
C PHE A 225 -12.12 -13.10 -16.82
N ALA A 226 -11.21 -13.84 -16.20
CA ALA A 226 -10.34 -13.33 -15.14
C ALA A 226 -9.62 -12.03 -15.51
N VAL A 227 -9.14 -11.91 -16.76
CA VAL A 227 -8.43 -10.72 -17.26
C VAL A 227 -9.32 -9.48 -17.28
N ASP A 228 -10.62 -9.64 -17.62
CA ASP A 228 -11.56 -8.52 -17.64
C ASP A 228 -11.84 -8.02 -16.20
N VAL A 229 -12.02 -8.97 -15.27
CA VAL A 229 -12.23 -8.67 -13.85
C VAL A 229 -10.96 -8.07 -13.22
N GLU A 230 -9.78 -8.55 -13.60
CA GLU A 230 -8.47 -8.00 -13.20
C GLU A 230 -8.34 -6.53 -13.63
N ALA A 231 -8.61 -6.26 -14.91
CA ALA A 231 -8.53 -4.90 -15.47
C ALA A 231 -9.49 -3.95 -14.75
N PHE A 232 -10.73 -4.39 -14.50
CA PHE A 232 -11.71 -3.64 -13.73
C PHE A 232 -11.23 -3.32 -12.31
N LEU A 233 -10.77 -4.32 -11.56
CA LEU A 233 -10.29 -4.09 -10.19
C LEU A 233 -9.03 -3.21 -10.14
N ASN A 234 -8.15 -3.32 -11.15
CA ASN A 234 -6.96 -2.47 -11.28
C ASN A 234 -7.32 -1.01 -11.59
N GLU A 235 -8.36 -0.74 -12.38
CA GLU A 235 -8.81 0.63 -12.68
C GLU A 235 -9.18 1.39 -11.40
N TYR A 236 -9.74 0.70 -10.41
CA TYR A 236 -10.05 1.25 -9.09
C TYR A 236 -8.89 1.15 -8.08
N GLY A 237 -7.74 0.59 -8.46
CA GLY A 237 -6.58 0.40 -7.58
C GLY A 237 -6.85 -0.56 -6.42
N LEU A 238 -7.72 -1.56 -6.62
CA LEU A 238 -8.16 -2.50 -5.59
C LEU A 238 -7.30 -3.77 -5.52
N LEU A 239 -6.48 -4.02 -6.54
CA LEU A 239 -5.48 -5.09 -6.54
C LEU A 239 -4.08 -4.53 -6.24
N PRO A 240 -3.24 -5.28 -5.50
CA PRO A 240 -1.84 -4.92 -5.32
C PRO A 240 -1.06 -5.10 -6.62
N GLU A 241 0.06 -4.39 -6.76
CA GLU A 241 0.95 -4.59 -7.91
C GLU A 241 1.43 -6.04 -7.98
N ARG A 242 1.36 -6.64 -9.18
CA ARG A 242 1.83 -7.99 -9.42
C ARG A 242 3.36 -8.02 -9.30
N GLU A 243 3.89 -8.93 -8.49
CA GLU A 243 5.32 -9.26 -8.53
C GLU A 243 5.63 -9.83 -9.92
N LEU A 244 6.13 -9.00 -10.84
CA LEU A 244 6.68 -9.52 -12.09
C LEU A 244 7.95 -10.29 -11.72
N PRO A 245 8.05 -11.60 -12.03
CA PRO A 245 9.33 -12.27 -11.95
C PRO A 245 10.27 -11.52 -12.88
N ALA A 246 11.39 -11.04 -12.35
CA ALA A 246 12.43 -10.39 -13.12
C ALA A 246 12.78 -11.28 -14.31
N LEU A 247 12.33 -10.91 -15.50
CA LEU A 247 12.72 -11.58 -16.73
C LEU A 247 14.24 -11.46 -16.80
N GLY A 248 14.93 -12.60 -16.79
CA GLY A 248 16.36 -12.68 -16.61
C GLY A 248 17.10 -11.69 -17.50
N ASN A 249 18.01 -10.93 -16.89
CA ASN A 249 18.98 -10.12 -17.62
C ASN A 249 19.61 -11.01 -18.70
N GLY A 250 19.28 -10.71 -19.96
CA GLY A 250 20.01 -11.21 -21.10
C GLY A 250 21.49 -10.92 -20.88
N THR A 251 22.30 -11.95 -21.05
CA THR A 251 23.74 -11.88 -21.17
C THR A 251 24.14 -10.76 -22.12
N ASP A 252 24.75 -9.71 -21.58
CA ASP A 252 25.60 -8.81 -22.35
C ASP A 252 26.81 -9.63 -22.82
N GLU A 253 26.81 -10.03 -24.10
CA GLU A 253 28.03 -10.47 -24.75
C GLU A 253 28.95 -9.26 -24.96
N PRO A 254 30.25 -9.34 -24.63
CA PRO A 254 31.19 -8.28 -24.96
C PRO A 254 31.52 -8.36 -26.46
N ASP A 255 31.17 -7.29 -27.19
CA ASP A 255 31.69 -7.05 -28.53
C ASP A 255 33.24 -7.00 -28.48
N VAL A 256 33.85 -7.90 -29.24
CA VAL A 256 35.28 -7.91 -29.55
C VAL A 256 35.45 -7.28 -30.92
N GLU A 257 36.05 -6.09 -30.98
CA GLU A 257 36.98 -5.70 -32.05
C GLU A 257 38.00 -4.65 -31.57
#